data_AF-G0UGA0-F1
#
_entry.id   AF-G0UGA0-F1
#
_cell.length_a   1.000
_cell.length_b   1.000
_cell.length_c   1.000
_cell.angle_alpha   90.00
_cell.angle_beta   90.00
_cell.angle_gamma   90.00
#
_symmetry.space_group_name_H-M   'P 1'
#
loop_
_entity.id
_entity.type
_entity.pdbx_description
1 polymer ?
#
loop_
_entity_poly.entity_id
_entity_poly.type
_entity_poly.pdbx_seq_one_letter_code
_entity_poly.pdbx_strand_id
1 'polypeptide(L)'
;MKIVLVGAGPRNLTLLERLMAYAKETTKPVDITLYDSFPIGGRVWNPDQSPLFLMNTVTRQLTLFPDPSIPNHAATATYGPNFYEWAITYGKEYVQRRHFINGEHFLDEIARINPNRFTSRALFGVYSQWFYERLGTQIPGNVMLSYERKQVLDVTPQDDQYEIVLDDGTNFMADKVVMSTGMVDNQLSEEQQAFTDAANAHENMLYIGPTHPAEANLDDIPARQKVVLRGLGLSFFDYLAKLTIGRGGRFARDNNGVLYYLPSGKEPHIIAGSRRGLPLHARGINQKTTESYQPLFFTNKNLDKLATENDGQLSYADFFKLLKKELEYKHYRNTINDFGITWPFNADHFMTALAESDDLNKTARQYGVAEEYIMDWQRILNPVADVPEEVEYSDFMMNYLTWDINDAYKGNNDAPYAGAFDMLRDIRSVIRHYLDAGYLNADEYEKFLRHFNPLNTLISVGPPILRIEQMRALIETGLLTIASPGLSATIQDNHFVARDNRNNEWTVDNLVEAHLSAPSLSHTINPLMSNLREKGILSEATYTKSDGTTYSAGGTRMNKQTMTAIDQQDQEVPGLFIWGVPTEGWSWFTTFSPRPGITDKNLSDAENIAQTIFE
;
A
#
# COMPACT_ATOMS: atom_id res chain seq x y z
N MET A 1 18.97 -21.03 20.76
CA MET A 1 18.74 -19.68 20.24
C MET A 1 17.26 -19.39 20.30
N LYS A 2 16.83 -18.34 21.00
CA LYS A 2 15.45 -17.88 21.11
C LYS A 2 15.25 -16.64 20.24
N ILE A 3 14.34 -16.74 19.27
CA ILE A 3 14.00 -15.70 18.31
C ILE A 3 12.56 -15.27 18.57
N VAL A 4 12.37 -13.99 18.84
CA VAL A 4 11.06 -13.37 19.01
C VAL A 4 10.69 -12.62 17.74
N LEU A 5 9.53 -12.92 17.17
CA LEU A 5 8.95 -12.20 16.04
C LEU A 5 7.77 -11.35 16.55
N VAL A 6 7.91 -10.04 16.53
CA VAL A 6 6.84 -9.10 16.89
C VAL A 6 6.00 -8.79 15.65
N GLY A 7 4.78 -9.32 15.64
CA GLY A 7 3.84 -9.31 14.53
C GLY A 7 3.70 -10.69 13.88
N ALA A 8 2.47 -11.07 13.55
CA ALA A 8 2.09 -12.33 12.91
C ALA A 8 1.49 -12.10 11.51
N GLY A 9 1.82 -10.96 10.89
CA GLY A 9 1.43 -10.62 9.53
C GLY A 9 2.35 -11.22 8.46
N PRO A 10 2.07 -10.97 7.17
CA PRO A 10 2.75 -11.59 6.03
C PRO A 10 4.28 -11.55 6.07
N ARG A 11 4.87 -10.46 6.55
CA ARG A 11 6.33 -10.30 6.63
C ARG A 11 6.99 -11.30 7.56
N ASN A 12 6.54 -11.36 8.82
CA ASN A 12 7.10 -12.32 9.77
C ASN A 12 6.69 -13.76 9.43
N LEU A 13 5.57 -13.98 8.71
CA LEU A 13 5.25 -15.30 8.17
C LEU A 13 6.23 -15.74 7.06
N THR A 14 6.57 -14.85 6.12
CA THR A 14 7.59 -15.18 5.10
C THR A 14 8.96 -15.39 5.75
N LEU A 15 9.32 -14.57 6.73
CA LEU A 15 10.57 -14.74 7.50
C LEU A 15 10.58 -16.04 8.32
N LEU A 16 9.46 -16.43 8.92
CA LEU A 16 9.37 -17.68 9.68
C LEU A 16 9.81 -18.87 8.83
N GLU A 17 9.36 -18.95 7.59
CA GLU A 17 9.75 -20.02 6.69
C GLU A 17 11.27 -19.98 6.38
N ARG A 18 11.84 -18.79 6.18
CA ARG A 18 13.30 -18.60 6.01
C ARG A 18 14.09 -19.05 7.24
N LEU A 19 13.68 -18.63 8.44
CA LEU A 19 14.31 -19.04 9.70
C LEU A 19 14.28 -20.56 9.87
N MET A 20 13.17 -21.22 9.51
CA MET A 20 13.08 -22.68 9.53
C MET A 20 14.00 -23.35 8.50
N ALA A 21 14.21 -22.75 7.33
CA ALA A 21 15.15 -23.25 6.33
C ALA A 21 16.60 -23.23 6.85
N TYR A 22 17.06 -22.09 7.38
CA TYR A 22 18.39 -21.98 8.01
C TYR A 22 18.53 -22.86 9.25
N ALA A 23 17.47 -23.00 10.05
CA ALA A 23 17.49 -23.88 11.23
C ALA A 23 17.74 -25.36 10.88
N LYS A 24 17.40 -25.82 9.66
CA LYS A 24 17.71 -27.19 9.19
C LYS A 24 19.21 -27.44 9.01
N GLU A 25 20.01 -26.38 8.85
CA GLU A 25 21.46 -26.48 8.63
C GLU A 25 22.26 -26.53 9.94
N THR A 26 21.59 -26.33 11.08
CA THR A 26 22.20 -26.41 12.42
C THR A 26 21.60 -27.53 13.26
N THR A 27 22.38 -28.06 14.19
CA THR A 27 21.91 -29.03 15.21
C THR A 27 21.57 -28.36 16.54
N LYS A 28 21.87 -27.06 16.70
CA LYS A 28 21.57 -26.32 17.93
C LYS A 28 20.05 -26.12 18.05
N PRO A 29 19.49 -26.17 19.28
CA PRO A 29 18.08 -25.84 19.51
C PRO A 29 17.76 -24.40 19.11
N VAL A 30 16.68 -24.22 18.35
CA VAL A 30 16.12 -22.93 17.95
C VAL A 30 14.67 -22.86 18.42
N ASP A 31 14.32 -21.80 19.12
CA ASP A 31 12.97 -21.50 19.59
C ASP A 31 12.49 -20.24 18.87
N ILE A 32 11.40 -20.32 18.13
CA ILE A 32 10.83 -19.22 17.37
C ILE A 32 9.42 -18.97 17.89
N THR A 33 9.18 -17.80 18.46
CA THR A 33 7.87 -17.42 18.96
C THR A 33 7.36 -16.15 18.28
N LEU A 34 6.16 -16.21 17.71
CA LEU A 34 5.45 -15.07 17.14
C LEU A 34 4.50 -14.48 18.20
N TYR A 35 4.54 -13.15 18.37
CA TYR A 35 3.62 -12.41 19.24
C TYR A 35 2.83 -11.39 18.42
N ASP A 36 1.51 -11.45 18.49
CA ASP A 36 0.60 -10.48 17.87
C ASP A 36 -0.73 -10.43 18.62
N SER A 37 -1.30 -9.26 18.87
CA SER A 37 -2.63 -9.11 19.50
C SER A 37 -3.76 -9.67 18.61
N PHE A 38 -3.50 -9.86 17.32
CA PHE A 38 -4.42 -10.40 16.33
C PHE A 38 -4.04 -11.82 15.92
N PRO A 39 -4.99 -12.62 15.38
CA PRO A 39 -4.70 -13.95 14.82
C PRO A 39 -3.59 -13.91 13.78
N ILE A 40 -3.02 -15.07 13.44
CA ILE A 40 -2.15 -15.24 12.28
C ILE A 40 -2.77 -14.55 11.05
N GLY A 41 -1.99 -13.69 10.40
CA GLY A 41 -2.45 -12.69 9.43
C GLY A 41 -2.32 -11.24 9.96
N GLY A 42 -2.28 -11.07 11.28
CA GLY A 42 -2.14 -9.78 11.95
C GLY A 42 -3.37 -8.87 11.82
N ARG A 43 -3.24 -7.61 12.26
CA ARG A 43 -4.31 -6.59 12.27
C ARG A 43 -5.02 -6.43 10.92
N VAL A 44 -4.25 -6.33 9.82
CA VAL A 44 -4.78 -5.97 8.49
C VAL A 44 -5.47 -7.12 7.77
N TRP A 45 -5.00 -8.36 7.97
CA TRP A 45 -5.50 -9.55 7.28
C TRP A 45 -6.25 -10.47 8.23
N ASN A 46 -6.86 -9.91 9.28
CA ASN A 46 -7.68 -10.67 10.22
C ASN A 46 -8.86 -11.35 9.48
N PRO A 47 -9.03 -12.68 9.56
CA PRO A 47 -10.16 -13.39 8.93
C PRO A 47 -11.54 -12.99 9.45
N ASP A 48 -11.61 -12.40 10.64
CA ASP A 48 -12.87 -12.00 11.27
C ASP A 48 -13.36 -10.63 10.78
N GLN A 49 -12.54 -9.88 10.04
CA GLN A 49 -12.95 -8.58 9.48
C GLN A 49 -14.01 -8.75 8.38
N SER A 50 -14.67 -7.64 8.01
CA SER A 50 -15.64 -7.63 6.92
C SER A 50 -15.07 -8.21 5.60
N PRO A 51 -15.73 -9.20 4.98
CA PRO A 51 -15.31 -9.73 3.68
C PRO A 51 -15.52 -8.73 2.54
N LEU A 52 -16.12 -7.56 2.81
CA LEU A 52 -16.28 -6.48 1.84
C LEU A 52 -14.98 -5.74 1.55
N PHE A 53 -13.97 -5.86 2.41
CA PHE A 53 -12.69 -5.19 2.21
C PHE A 53 -11.81 -6.01 1.29
N LEU A 54 -11.42 -5.41 0.16
CA LEU A 54 -10.71 -6.12 -0.90
C LEU A 54 -9.20 -5.87 -0.81
N MET A 55 -8.43 -6.86 -1.25
CA MET A 55 -7.04 -6.68 -1.67
C MET A 55 -6.98 -5.64 -2.80
N ASN A 56 -5.93 -4.82 -2.82
CA ASN A 56 -5.58 -3.96 -3.96
C ASN A 56 -4.57 -4.64 -4.90
N THR A 57 -4.27 -5.92 -4.69
CA THR A 57 -3.40 -6.76 -5.52
C THR A 57 -4.20 -7.97 -6.00
N VAL A 58 -3.96 -8.37 -7.24
CA VAL A 58 -4.61 -9.53 -7.86
C VAL A 58 -4.23 -10.80 -7.10
N THR A 59 -5.20 -11.70 -6.89
CA THR A 59 -5.04 -12.90 -6.05
C THR A 59 -3.81 -13.74 -6.43
N ARG A 60 -3.59 -14.02 -7.72
CA ARG A 60 -2.44 -14.83 -8.16
C ARG A 60 -1.09 -14.17 -7.94
N GLN A 61 -1.06 -12.85 -7.75
CA GLN A 61 0.16 -12.08 -7.53
C GLN A 61 0.55 -12.04 -6.04
N LEU A 62 -0.11 -12.79 -5.16
CA LEU A 62 0.15 -12.79 -3.73
C LEU A 62 0.69 -14.14 -3.29
N THR A 63 1.76 -14.15 -2.50
CA THR A 63 2.35 -15.36 -1.91
C THR A 63 2.87 -15.10 -0.51
N LEU A 64 3.00 -16.16 0.29
CA LEU A 64 3.84 -16.19 1.49
C LEU A 64 5.02 -17.14 1.34
N PHE A 65 5.05 -17.96 0.28
CA PHE A 65 6.18 -18.81 0.00
C PHE A 65 7.27 -18.04 -0.75
N PRO A 66 8.55 -18.34 -0.44
CA PRO A 66 9.67 -17.96 -1.28
C PRO A 66 9.59 -18.70 -2.62
N ASP A 67 10.43 -18.29 -3.57
CA ASP A 67 10.62 -19.00 -4.82
C ASP A 67 12.05 -18.78 -5.38
N PRO A 68 12.48 -19.52 -6.41
CA PRO A 68 13.85 -19.46 -6.94
C PRO A 68 14.29 -18.10 -7.53
N SER A 69 13.40 -17.12 -7.67
CA SER A 69 13.75 -15.76 -8.09
C SER A 69 14.46 -14.95 -7.01
N ILE A 70 14.47 -15.43 -5.76
CA ILE A 70 15.23 -14.83 -4.66
C ILE A 70 16.70 -15.30 -4.75
N PRO A 71 17.68 -14.39 -4.87
CA PRO A 71 19.08 -14.76 -4.93
C PRO A 71 19.55 -15.37 -3.59
N ASN A 72 20.53 -16.27 -3.67
CA ASN A 72 21.20 -16.86 -2.49
C ASN A 72 20.27 -17.51 -1.45
N HIS A 73 19.07 -17.95 -1.85
CA HIS A 73 18.14 -18.57 -0.93
C HIS A 73 18.68 -19.89 -0.34
N ALA A 74 18.39 -20.15 0.93
CA ALA A 74 18.72 -21.42 1.57
C ALA A 74 18.24 -22.62 0.73
N ALA A 75 19.11 -23.60 0.47
CA ALA A 75 18.81 -24.76 -0.37
C ALA A 75 17.67 -25.63 0.18
N THR A 76 17.36 -25.48 1.47
CA THR A 76 16.31 -26.20 2.20
C THR A 76 14.96 -25.45 2.23
N ALA A 77 14.83 -24.41 1.40
CA ALA A 77 13.62 -23.63 1.21
C ALA A 77 12.39 -24.48 0.94
N THR A 78 11.27 -24.10 1.54
CA THR A 78 9.97 -24.72 1.34
C THR A 78 9.19 -23.91 0.32
N TYR A 79 8.99 -24.47 -0.86
CA TYR A 79 8.12 -23.87 -1.88
C TYR A 79 6.67 -24.31 -1.72
N GLY A 80 5.76 -23.50 -2.23
CA GLY A 80 4.33 -23.78 -2.14
C GLY A 80 3.49 -22.90 -3.04
N PRO A 81 2.17 -23.10 -3.03
CA PRO A 81 1.26 -22.40 -3.92
C PRO A 81 1.17 -20.91 -3.58
N ASN A 82 1.07 -20.07 -4.60
CA ASN A 82 0.58 -18.70 -4.40
C ASN A 82 -0.89 -18.72 -3.93
N PHE A 83 -1.40 -17.57 -3.51
CA PHE A 83 -2.72 -17.47 -2.90
C PHE A 83 -3.86 -18.00 -3.80
N TYR A 84 -3.79 -17.76 -5.12
CA TYR A 84 -4.78 -18.30 -6.06
C TYR A 84 -4.68 -19.82 -6.19
N GLU A 85 -3.47 -20.36 -6.37
CA GLU A 85 -3.23 -21.80 -6.45
C GLU A 85 -3.68 -22.53 -5.18
N TRP A 86 -3.45 -21.90 -4.02
CA TRP A 86 -3.95 -22.41 -2.75
C TRP A 86 -5.47 -22.45 -2.74
N ALA A 87 -6.14 -21.36 -3.12
CA ALA A 87 -7.59 -21.26 -3.05
C ALA A 87 -8.29 -22.38 -3.85
N ILE A 88 -7.78 -22.68 -5.06
CA ILE A 88 -8.36 -23.71 -5.93
C ILE A 88 -7.94 -25.15 -5.57
N THR A 89 -6.87 -25.33 -4.81
CA THR A 89 -6.32 -26.67 -4.48
C THR A 89 -6.68 -27.11 -3.07
N TYR A 90 -6.48 -26.24 -2.09
CA TYR A 90 -6.59 -26.55 -0.65
C TYR A 90 -7.63 -25.68 0.06
N GLY A 91 -7.90 -24.47 -0.46
CA GLY A 91 -8.67 -23.44 0.24
C GLY A 91 -10.08 -23.87 0.62
N LYS A 92 -10.82 -24.50 -0.30
CA LYS A 92 -12.18 -24.97 -0.04
C LYS A 92 -12.23 -25.96 1.13
N GLU A 93 -11.38 -27.00 1.08
CA GLU A 93 -11.34 -28.02 2.12
C GLU A 93 -10.88 -27.45 3.46
N TYR A 94 -9.90 -26.54 3.44
CA TYR A 94 -9.41 -25.87 4.63
C TYR A 94 -10.51 -25.04 5.31
N VAL A 95 -11.23 -24.22 4.54
CA VAL A 95 -12.36 -23.41 5.06
C VAL A 95 -13.49 -24.30 5.58
N GLN A 96 -13.75 -25.46 5.00
CA GLN A 96 -14.77 -26.39 5.51
C GLN A 96 -14.36 -27.06 6.83
N ARG A 97 -13.06 -27.36 6.99
CA ARG A 97 -12.51 -27.99 8.20
C ARG A 97 -12.32 -27.02 9.36
N ARG A 98 -12.16 -25.73 9.07
CA ARG A 98 -11.95 -24.67 10.05
C ARG A 98 -13.21 -23.81 10.16
N HIS A 99 -13.79 -23.69 11.35
CA HIS A 99 -15.04 -22.96 11.55
C HIS A 99 -14.81 -21.43 11.61
N PHE A 100 -14.65 -20.80 10.44
CA PHE A 100 -14.51 -19.34 10.34
C PHE A 100 -15.86 -18.62 10.47
N ILE A 101 -15.87 -17.46 11.13
CA ILE A 101 -17.06 -16.58 11.22
C ILE A 101 -17.61 -16.23 9.82
N ASN A 102 -16.71 -15.92 8.89
CA ASN A 102 -17.02 -15.57 7.51
C ASN A 102 -16.98 -16.78 6.55
N GLY A 103 -17.09 -18.02 7.05
CA GLY A 103 -16.88 -19.24 6.27
C GLY A 103 -17.73 -19.36 5.00
N GLU A 104 -19.02 -19.05 5.08
CA GLU A 104 -19.92 -19.08 3.91
C GLU A 104 -19.49 -18.07 2.83
N HIS A 105 -19.08 -16.87 3.24
CA HIS A 105 -18.56 -15.86 2.31
C HIS A 105 -17.27 -16.32 1.64
N PHE A 106 -16.36 -16.96 2.39
CA PHE A 106 -15.13 -17.51 1.84
C PHE A 106 -15.40 -18.62 0.83
N LEU A 107 -16.34 -19.52 1.11
CA LEU A 107 -16.71 -20.60 0.18
C LEU A 107 -17.31 -20.05 -1.12
N ASP A 108 -18.19 -19.06 -1.04
CA ASP A 108 -18.76 -18.38 -2.21
C ASP A 108 -17.70 -17.60 -3.01
N GLU A 109 -16.76 -16.94 -2.31
CA GLU A 109 -15.65 -16.24 -2.95
C GLU A 109 -14.71 -17.22 -3.68
N ILE A 110 -14.32 -18.33 -3.03
CA ILE A 110 -13.50 -19.39 -3.62
C ILE A 110 -14.19 -20.03 -4.82
N ALA A 111 -15.50 -20.30 -4.75
CA ALA A 111 -16.26 -20.91 -5.85
C ALA A 111 -16.25 -20.07 -7.13
N ARG A 112 -16.05 -18.75 -7.01
CA ARG A 112 -16.05 -17.80 -8.13
C ARG A 112 -14.66 -17.22 -8.40
N ILE A 113 -13.61 -17.79 -7.80
CA ILE A 113 -12.25 -17.27 -7.91
C ILE A 113 -11.68 -17.53 -9.30
N ASN A 114 -10.86 -16.60 -9.78
CA ASN A 114 -10.08 -16.76 -11.01
C ASN A 114 -8.73 -16.03 -10.83
N PRO A 115 -7.74 -16.29 -11.72
CA PRO A 115 -6.39 -15.74 -11.56
C PRO A 115 -6.32 -14.22 -11.44
N ASN A 116 -7.25 -13.50 -12.08
CA ASN A 116 -7.26 -12.04 -12.18
C ASN A 116 -8.21 -11.37 -11.17
N ARG A 117 -8.86 -12.14 -10.31
CA ARG A 117 -9.80 -11.60 -9.31
C ARG A 117 -9.05 -10.90 -8.18
N PHE A 118 -9.63 -9.82 -7.68
CA PHE A 118 -9.28 -9.24 -6.38
C PHE A 118 -10.15 -9.89 -5.31
N THR A 119 -9.51 -10.42 -4.27
CA THR A 119 -10.15 -11.16 -3.19
C THR A 119 -10.30 -10.33 -1.93
N SER A 120 -11.07 -10.80 -0.95
CA SER A 120 -11.18 -10.15 0.35
C SER A 120 -9.86 -10.24 1.15
N ARG A 121 -9.57 -9.19 1.92
CA ARG A 121 -8.44 -9.15 2.86
C ARG A 121 -8.54 -10.28 3.89
N ALA A 122 -9.76 -10.57 4.33
CA ALA A 122 -10.09 -11.65 5.25
C ALA A 122 -9.70 -13.04 4.69
N LEU A 123 -9.97 -13.32 3.40
CA LEU A 123 -9.59 -14.59 2.78
C LEU A 123 -8.06 -14.75 2.66
N PHE A 124 -7.31 -13.66 2.46
CA PHE A 124 -5.84 -13.71 2.51
C PHE A 124 -5.34 -14.02 3.93
N GLY A 125 -6.08 -13.59 4.96
CA GLY A 125 -5.91 -14.05 6.34
C GLY A 125 -6.05 -15.56 6.50
N VAL A 126 -7.06 -16.16 5.88
CA VAL A 126 -7.25 -17.62 5.87
C VAL A 126 -6.08 -18.34 5.20
N TYR A 127 -5.57 -17.81 4.08
CA TYR A 127 -4.35 -18.32 3.46
C TYR A 127 -3.14 -18.22 4.39
N SER A 128 -3.02 -17.13 5.16
CA SER A 128 -1.97 -16.93 6.14
C SER A 128 -2.03 -17.97 7.28
N GLN A 129 -3.23 -18.28 7.78
CA GLN A 129 -3.44 -19.33 8.79
C GLN A 129 -3.08 -20.72 8.24
N TRP A 130 -3.54 -21.04 7.04
CA TRP A 130 -3.18 -22.28 6.38
C TRP A 130 -1.66 -22.40 6.16
N PHE A 131 -1.01 -21.31 5.76
CA PHE A 131 0.44 -21.26 5.56
C PHE A 131 1.19 -21.56 6.86
N TYR A 132 0.81 -20.89 7.97
CA TYR A 132 1.42 -21.15 9.28
C TYR A 132 1.23 -22.61 9.73
N GLU A 133 0.02 -23.16 9.60
CA GLU A 133 -0.24 -24.58 9.92
C GLU A 133 0.56 -25.53 9.03
N ARG A 134 0.72 -25.19 7.73
CA ARG A 134 1.50 -25.97 6.78
C ARG A 134 2.97 -26.03 7.20
N LEU A 135 3.57 -24.91 7.61
CA LEU A 135 4.92 -24.90 8.16
C LEU A 135 5.01 -25.73 9.44
N GLY A 136 3.99 -25.68 10.29
CA GLY A 136 3.88 -26.50 11.50
C GLY A 136 3.99 -28.01 11.26
N THR A 137 3.63 -28.50 10.07
CA THR A 137 3.79 -29.92 9.70
C THR A 137 5.20 -30.30 9.26
N GLN A 138 6.11 -29.33 9.13
CA GLN A 138 7.46 -29.48 8.60
C GLN A 138 8.53 -28.91 9.54
N ILE A 139 8.21 -28.79 10.82
CA ILE A 139 9.13 -28.26 11.85
C ILE A 139 10.38 -29.14 11.94
N PRO A 140 11.59 -28.57 11.74
CA PRO A 140 12.85 -29.31 11.94
C PRO A 140 12.96 -29.85 13.37
N GLY A 141 13.61 -31.00 13.57
CA GLY A 141 13.68 -31.65 14.89
C GLY A 141 14.39 -30.84 15.98
N ASN A 142 15.15 -29.81 15.62
CA ASN A 142 15.82 -28.87 16.52
C ASN A 142 15.05 -27.56 16.72
N VAL A 143 13.86 -27.40 16.12
CA VAL A 143 13.06 -26.17 16.18
C VAL A 143 11.83 -26.37 17.07
N MET A 144 11.57 -25.40 17.94
CA MET A 144 10.29 -25.19 18.60
C MET A 144 9.61 -23.97 17.98
N LEU A 145 8.35 -24.10 17.58
CA LEU A 145 7.56 -23.02 16.97
C LEU A 145 6.32 -22.75 17.81
N SER A 146 6.16 -21.50 18.22
CA SER A 146 5.02 -21.04 19.01
C SER A 146 4.41 -19.77 18.42
N TYR A 147 3.12 -19.58 18.67
CA TYR A 147 2.42 -18.32 18.43
C TYR A 147 1.57 -18.01 19.64
N GLU A 148 1.72 -16.80 20.17
CA GLU A 148 0.95 -16.30 21.30
C GLU A 148 0.20 -15.04 20.91
N ARG A 149 -1.11 -15.04 21.21
CA ARG A 149 -1.96 -13.86 20.97
C ARG A 149 -1.79 -12.84 22.09
N LYS A 150 -0.62 -12.23 22.16
CA LYS A 150 -0.21 -11.25 23.17
C LYS A 150 0.55 -10.10 22.52
N GLN A 151 0.46 -8.92 23.12
CA GLN A 151 1.24 -7.75 22.71
C GLN A 151 2.60 -7.74 23.40
N VAL A 152 3.67 -7.49 22.62
CA VAL A 152 4.96 -7.10 23.19
C VAL A 152 4.91 -5.60 23.50
N LEU A 153 5.19 -5.24 24.74
CA LEU A 153 5.18 -3.84 25.21
C LEU A 153 6.57 -3.22 25.27
N ASP A 154 7.60 -4.04 25.46
CA ASP A 154 8.96 -3.52 25.64
C ASP A 154 10.02 -4.54 25.26
N VAL A 155 11.17 -4.02 24.82
CA VAL A 155 12.37 -4.78 24.46
C VAL A 155 13.57 -3.99 24.96
N THR A 156 14.33 -4.57 25.90
CA THR A 156 15.50 -3.89 26.51
C THR A 156 16.74 -4.76 26.33
N PRO A 157 17.85 -4.22 25.79
CA PRO A 157 19.10 -4.98 25.73
C PRO A 157 19.62 -5.27 27.14
N GLN A 158 20.02 -6.52 27.36
CA GLN A 158 20.63 -7.00 28.60
C GLN A 158 21.72 -8.00 28.25
N ASP A 159 22.98 -7.58 28.41
CA ASP A 159 24.16 -8.29 27.93
C ASP A 159 24.06 -8.60 26.41
N ASP A 160 24.20 -9.87 26.01
CA ASP A 160 24.08 -10.32 24.61
C ASP A 160 22.65 -10.75 24.23
N GLN A 161 21.65 -10.40 25.05
CA GLN A 161 20.25 -10.81 24.92
C GLN A 161 19.30 -9.61 25.09
N TYR A 162 18.01 -9.87 24.97
CA TYR A 162 16.94 -8.90 25.14
C TYR A 162 15.93 -9.39 26.18
N GLU A 163 15.65 -8.55 27.17
CA GLU A 163 14.48 -8.72 28.02
C GLU A 163 13.24 -8.24 27.26
N ILE A 164 12.25 -9.12 27.14
CA ILE A 164 10.97 -8.88 26.48
C ILE A 164 9.88 -8.79 27.53
N VAL A 165 9.03 -7.77 27.46
CA VAL A 165 7.87 -7.61 28.35
C VAL A 165 6.58 -7.71 27.55
N LEU A 166 5.66 -8.56 27.99
CA LEU A 166 4.34 -8.75 27.39
C LEU A 166 3.25 -7.96 28.13
N ASP A 167 2.10 -7.82 27.49
CA ASP A 167 0.90 -7.15 28.03
C ASP A 167 0.27 -7.82 29.25
N ASP A 168 0.52 -9.11 29.47
CA ASP A 168 0.10 -9.85 30.66
C ASP A 168 1.10 -9.75 31.84
N GLY A 169 2.18 -8.97 31.68
CA GLY A 169 3.24 -8.81 32.67
C GLY A 169 4.31 -9.90 32.66
N THR A 170 4.22 -10.89 31.77
CA THR A 170 5.29 -11.87 31.57
C THR A 170 6.55 -11.20 31.06
N ASN A 171 7.70 -11.57 31.62
CA ASN A 171 9.02 -11.19 31.11
C ASN A 171 9.91 -12.41 30.87
N PHE A 172 10.77 -12.33 29.85
CA PHE A 172 11.72 -13.38 29.52
C PHE A 172 12.86 -12.87 28.62
N MET A 173 13.93 -13.66 28.54
CA MET A 173 15.08 -13.37 27.69
C MET A 173 14.97 -14.01 26.31
N ALA A 174 15.33 -13.25 25.27
CA ALA A 174 15.46 -13.68 23.89
C ALA A 174 16.86 -13.33 23.32
N ASP A 175 17.37 -14.15 22.41
CA ASP A 175 18.68 -13.91 21.77
C ASP A 175 18.55 -12.93 20.59
N LYS A 176 17.42 -12.97 19.88
CA LYS A 176 17.12 -12.13 18.71
C LYS A 176 15.67 -11.66 18.73
N VAL A 177 15.43 -10.45 18.26
CA VAL A 177 14.09 -9.84 18.17
C VAL A 177 13.90 -9.24 16.78
N VAL A 178 12.83 -9.61 16.08
CA VAL A 178 12.48 -9.07 14.78
C VAL A 178 11.12 -8.37 14.84
N MET A 179 11.10 -7.08 14.51
CA MET A 179 9.93 -6.22 14.58
C MET A 179 9.36 -5.91 13.20
N SER A 180 8.11 -6.33 12.97
CA SER A 180 7.29 -5.95 11.81
C SER A 180 5.89 -5.53 12.31
N THR A 181 5.85 -4.45 13.07
CA THR A 181 4.64 -3.94 13.76
C THR A 181 3.52 -3.48 12.83
N GLY A 182 3.81 -3.30 11.53
CA GLY A 182 2.82 -2.87 10.55
C GLY A 182 2.47 -1.39 10.68
N MET A 183 1.23 -1.04 10.32
CA MET A 183 0.70 0.31 10.56
C MET A 183 0.32 0.43 12.03
N VAL A 184 0.97 1.35 12.73
CA VAL A 184 0.71 1.66 14.13
C VAL A 184 0.03 3.02 14.26
N ASP A 185 -0.70 3.20 15.35
CA ASP A 185 -1.44 4.43 15.60
C ASP A 185 -0.50 5.54 16.12
N ASN A 186 -0.84 6.77 15.78
CA ASN A 186 -0.13 7.98 16.20
C ASN A 186 -1.02 8.82 17.11
N GLN A 187 -0.40 9.75 17.83
CA GLN A 187 -1.09 10.84 18.51
C GLN A 187 -1.95 11.62 17.49
N LEU A 188 -3.13 12.04 17.93
CA LEU A 188 -3.99 12.92 17.15
C LEU A 188 -3.33 14.30 16.99
N SER A 189 -3.56 14.94 15.84
CA SER A 189 -3.21 16.35 15.69
C SER A 189 -4.11 17.23 16.58
N GLU A 190 -3.71 18.49 16.81
CA GLU A 190 -4.55 19.45 17.56
C GLU A 190 -5.96 19.58 16.97
N GLU A 191 -6.08 19.60 15.63
CA GLU A 191 -7.36 19.63 14.92
C GLU A 191 -8.19 18.37 15.23
N GLN A 192 -7.58 17.19 15.13
CA GLN A 192 -8.26 15.92 15.36
C GLN A 192 -8.66 15.73 16.83
N GLN A 193 -7.84 16.24 17.76
CA GLN A 193 -8.19 16.27 19.18
C GLN A 193 -9.38 17.20 19.43
N ALA A 194 -9.39 18.40 18.83
CA ALA A 194 -10.51 19.31 18.94
C ALA A 194 -11.82 18.71 18.39
N PHE A 195 -11.78 17.96 17.29
CA PHE A 195 -12.94 17.23 16.79
C PHE A 195 -13.41 16.12 17.74
N THR A 196 -12.47 15.40 18.36
CA THR A 196 -12.78 14.39 19.37
C THR A 196 -13.46 15.01 20.59
N ASP A 197 -12.92 16.11 21.10
CA ASP A 197 -13.46 16.81 22.27
C ASP A 197 -14.85 17.38 21.98
N ALA A 198 -15.07 17.95 20.80
CA ALA A 198 -16.38 18.45 20.38
C ALA A 198 -17.43 17.32 20.26
N ALA A 199 -17.07 16.19 19.65
CA ALA A 199 -17.98 15.04 19.54
C ALA A 199 -18.32 14.45 20.93
N ASN A 200 -17.37 14.41 21.85
CA ASN A 200 -17.61 13.95 23.23
C ASN A 200 -18.49 14.91 24.04
N ALA A 201 -18.46 16.21 23.72
CA ALA A 201 -19.24 17.23 24.41
C ALA A 201 -20.70 17.32 23.93
N HIS A 202 -21.02 16.78 22.75
CA HIS A 202 -22.31 16.96 22.09
C HIS A 202 -22.86 15.63 21.55
N GLU A 203 -23.96 15.13 22.15
CA GLU A 203 -24.55 13.82 21.81
C GLU A 203 -24.96 13.66 20.34
N ASN A 204 -25.19 14.75 19.61
CA ASN A 204 -25.54 14.72 18.20
C ASN A 204 -24.33 14.61 17.26
N MET A 205 -23.11 14.83 17.75
CA MET A 205 -21.91 14.84 16.92
C MET A 205 -21.16 13.51 17.00
N LEU A 206 -20.75 12.99 15.85
CA LEU A 206 -19.92 11.80 15.73
C LEU A 206 -18.62 12.14 15.00
N TYR A 207 -17.50 11.90 15.66
CA TYR A 207 -16.18 11.97 15.06
C TYR A 207 -15.48 10.61 15.12
N ILE A 208 -14.99 10.15 13.98
CA ILE A 208 -14.15 8.95 13.87
C ILE A 208 -12.79 9.40 13.35
N GLY A 209 -11.78 9.40 14.23
CA GLY A 209 -10.41 9.75 13.89
C GLY A 209 -9.72 8.70 13.00
N PRO A 210 -8.45 8.96 12.58
CA PRO A 210 -7.73 8.06 11.68
C PRO A 210 -7.56 6.68 12.32
N THR A 211 -8.10 5.65 11.68
CA THR A 211 -8.04 4.27 12.17
C THR A 211 -8.14 3.27 11.02
N HIS A 212 -7.84 2.00 11.31
CA HIS A 212 -8.05 0.91 10.39
C HIS A 212 -9.54 0.78 10.02
N PRO A 213 -9.90 0.66 8.72
CA PRO A 213 -11.30 0.59 8.31
C PRO A 213 -12.12 -0.54 8.96
N ALA A 214 -11.44 -1.60 9.40
CA ALA A 214 -12.08 -2.73 10.10
C ALA A 214 -12.45 -2.43 11.56
N GLU A 215 -11.89 -1.37 12.14
CA GLU A 215 -12.07 -0.98 13.53
C GLU A 215 -12.90 0.31 13.66
N ALA A 216 -13.16 1.01 12.55
CA ALA A 216 -14.04 2.17 12.52
C ALA A 216 -15.50 1.78 12.80
N ASN A 217 -16.10 2.32 13.85
CA ASN A 217 -17.51 2.10 14.17
C ASN A 217 -18.44 2.95 13.27
N LEU A 218 -18.59 2.52 12.02
CA LEU A 218 -19.44 3.21 11.05
C LEU A 218 -20.93 2.90 11.21
N ASP A 219 -21.28 1.94 12.07
CA ASP A 219 -22.67 1.51 12.26
C ASP A 219 -23.50 2.57 13.00
N ASP A 220 -22.86 3.46 13.76
CA ASP A 220 -23.45 4.59 14.50
C ASP A 220 -23.87 5.75 13.60
N ILE A 221 -23.34 5.85 12.37
CA ILE A 221 -23.73 6.89 11.42
C ILE A 221 -25.19 6.66 11.02
N PRO A 222 -26.13 7.61 11.27
CA PRO A 222 -27.54 7.36 10.99
C PRO A 222 -27.86 7.32 9.49
N ALA A 223 -28.85 6.51 9.13
CA ALA A 223 -29.37 6.45 7.77
C ALA A 223 -29.83 7.84 7.31
N ARG A 224 -29.56 8.18 6.04
CA ARG A 224 -29.96 9.43 5.37
C ARG A 224 -29.36 10.72 5.94
N GLN A 225 -28.63 10.65 7.04
CA GLN A 225 -27.86 11.79 7.55
C GLN A 225 -26.64 12.04 6.67
N LYS A 226 -26.12 13.28 6.71
CA LYS A 226 -24.89 13.63 6.04
C LYS A 226 -23.69 13.15 6.85
N VAL A 227 -22.68 12.62 6.14
CA VAL A 227 -21.38 12.29 6.71
C VAL A 227 -20.27 12.81 5.81
N VAL A 228 -19.26 13.44 6.40
CA VAL A 228 -18.05 13.86 5.69
C VAL A 228 -16.96 12.80 5.85
N LEU A 229 -16.36 12.35 4.74
CA LEU A 229 -15.21 11.46 4.69
C LEU A 229 -14.00 12.24 4.17
N ARG A 230 -13.02 12.50 5.03
CA ARG A 230 -11.73 13.11 4.64
C ARG A 230 -10.77 12.03 4.19
N GLY A 231 -10.46 12.01 2.90
CA GLY A 231 -9.60 11.04 2.25
C GLY A 231 -10.27 10.37 1.05
N LEU A 232 -9.51 10.22 -0.04
CA LEU A 232 -9.92 9.52 -1.26
C LEU A 232 -8.88 8.43 -1.66
N GLY A 233 -8.12 7.95 -0.67
CA GLY A 233 -7.10 6.90 -0.84
C GLY A 233 -7.70 5.48 -0.83
N LEU A 234 -6.88 4.44 -0.67
CA LEU A 234 -7.37 3.06 -0.66
C LEU A 234 -8.40 2.78 0.45
N SER A 235 -8.15 3.27 1.67
CA SER A 235 -9.03 3.08 2.81
C SER A 235 -10.44 3.63 2.57
N PHE A 236 -10.57 4.74 1.84
CA PHE A 236 -11.87 5.35 1.50
C PHE A 236 -12.84 4.34 0.87
N PHE A 237 -12.36 3.45 0.00
CA PHE A 237 -13.23 2.46 -0.65
C PHE A 237 -13.77 1.39 0.31
N ASP A 238 -13.11 1.17 1.44
CA ASP A 238 -13.58 0.27 2.49
C ASP A 238 -14.67 0.95 3.33
N TYR A 239 -14.48 2.22 3.69
CA TYR A 239 -15.53 3.05 4.29
C TYR A 239 -16.76 3.11 3.39
N LEU A 240 -16.56 3.36 2.09
CA LEU A 240 -17.63 3.39 1.09
C LEU A 240 -18.37 2.07 1.02
N ALA A 241 -17.66 0.93 1.00
CA ALA A 241 -18.28 -0.40 0.98
C ALA A 241 -19.10 -0.69 2.24
N LYS A 242 -18.62 -0.30 3.42
CA LYS A 242 -19.33 -0.51 4.70
C LYS A 242 -20.57 0.39 4.82
N LEU A 243 -20.50 1.64 4.34
CA LEU A 243 -21.63 2.59 4.35
C LEU A 243 -22.68 2.34 3.26
N THR A 244 -22.39 1.47 2.28
CA THR A 244 -23.29 1.16 1.16
C THR A 244 -23.70 -0.31 1.15
N ILE A 245 -22.81 -1.20 0.74
CA ILE A 245 -23.05 -2.66 0.72
C ILE A 245 -23.33 -3.16 2.15
N GLY A 246 -22.55 -2.69 3.13
CA GLY A 246 -22.74 -3.02 4.54
C GLY A 246 -24.07 -2.52 5.13
N ARG A 247 -24.75 -1.57 4.47
CA ARG A 247 -26.10 -1.11 4.82
C ARG A 247 -27.22 -1.84 4.07
N GLY A 248 -26.87 -2.76 3.17
CA GLY A 248 -27.78 -3.64 2.46
C GLY A 248 -28.06 -3.26 1.01
N GLY A 249 -27.47 -2.16 0.52
CA GLY A 249 -27.57 -1.80 -0.89
C GLY A 249 -26.73 -2.71 -1.79
N ARG A 250 -27.02 -2.70 -3.09
CA ARG A 250 -26.51 -3.72 -4.02
C ARG A 250 -26.05 -3.08 -5.32
N PHE A 251 -24.95 -3.58 -5.87
CA PHE A 251 -24.54 -3.24 -7.22
C PHE A 251 -25.04 -4.28 -8.21
N ALA A 252 -25.47 -3.83 -9.38
CA ALA A 252 -25.85 -4.68 -10.50
C ALA A 252 -25.31 -4.08 -11.80
N ARG A 253 -25.25 -4.88 -12.87
CA ARG A 253 -24.84 -4.42 -14.20
C ARG A 253 -26.05 -4.41 -15.14
N ASP A 254 -26.11 -3.41 -16.01
CA ASP A 254 -27.11 -3.36 -17.09
C ASP A 254 -26.71 -4.26 -18.28
N ASN A 255 -27.49 -4.23 -19.36
CA ASN A 255 -27.22 -5.02 -20.57
C ASN A 255 -25.95 -4.61 -21.30
N ASN A 256 -25.43 -3.40 -21.06
CA ASN A 256 -24.18 -2.91 -21.63
C ASN A 256 -22.98 -3.18 -20.70
N GLY A 257 -23.21 -3.85 -19.57
CA GLY A 257 -22.18 -4.12 -18.58
C GLY A 257 -21.87 -2.94 -17.66
N VAL A 258 -22.63 -1.83 -17.73
CA VAL A 258 -22.42 -0.66 -16.89
C VAL A 258 -22.93 -0.94 -15.47
N LEU A 259 -22.07 -0.73 -14.48
CA LEU A 259 -22.43 -0.90 -13.07
C LEU A 259 -23.36 0.24 -12.61
N TYR A 260 -24.46 -0.12 -11.95
CA TYR A 260 -25.38 0.78 -11.27
C TYR A 260 -25.64 0.30 -9.83
N TYR A 261 -26.17 1.19 -9.00
CA TYR A 261 -26.43 0.92 -7.58
C TYR A 261 -27.92 0.92 -7.24
N LEU A 262 -28.32 -0.02 -6.38
CA LEU A 262 -29.67 -0.18 -5.83
C LEU A 262 -29.62 0.15 -4.33
N PRO A 263 -30.07 1.35 -3.91
CA PRO A 263 -30.08 1.76 -2.51
C PRO A 263 -31.00 0.88 -1.66
N SER A 264 -30.59 0.62 -0.43
CA SER A 264 -31.44 0.01 0.60
C SER A 264 -32.31 1.04 1.34
N GLY A 265 -31.95 2.31 1.27
CA GLY A 265 -32.55 3.42 2.02
C GLY A 265 -31.99 3.59 3.43
N LYS A 266 -30.95 2.80 3.79
CA LYS A 266 -30.22 2.85 5.07
C LYS A 266 -28.85 3.53 4.94
N GLU A 267 -28.44 3.87 3.73
CA GLU A 267 -27.19 4.58 3.45
C GLU A 267 -27.28 6.03 3.99
N PRO A 268 -26.18 6.60 4.49
CA PRO A 268 -26.07 8.05 4.67
C PRO A 268 -25.86 8.75 3.32
N HIS A 269 -25.98 10.08 3.31
CA HIS A 269 -25.45 10.89 2.21
C HIS A 269 -23.98 11.19 2.48
N ILE A 270 -23.10 10.69 1.62
CA ILE A 270 -21.66 10.70 1.79
C ILE A 270 -21.07 11.90 1.05
N ILE A 271 -20.38 12.78 1.76
CA ILE A 271 -19.59 13.88 1.18
C ILE A 271 -18.12 13.53 1.37
N ALA A 272 -17.40 13.23 0.29
CA ALA A 272 -16.02 12.76 0.38
C ALA A 272 -15.07 13.71 -0.34
N GLY A 273 -13.89 13.94 0.20
CA GLY A 273 -12.91 14.82 -0.42
C GLY A 273 -11.52 14.64 0.13
N SER A 274 -10.53 15.22 -0.54
CA SER A 274 -9.12 15.19 -0.13
C SER A 274 -8.45 16.51 -0.48
N ARG A 275 -7.19 16.70 -0.07
CA ARG A 275 -6.41 17.88 -0.48
C ARG A 275 -6.37 18.06 -2.00
N ARG A 276 -6.33 16.96 -2.77
CA ARG A 276 -6.30 16.97 -4.24
C ARG A 276 -7.67 16.90 -4.90
N GLY A 277 -8.74 16.59 -4.15
CA GLY A 277 -10.09 16.42 -4.69
C GLY A 277 -10.28 15.21 -5.60
N LEU A 278 -9.28 14.32 -5.70
CA LEU A 278 -9.24 13.21 -6.65
C LEU A 278 -9.08 11.86 -5.94
N PRO A 279 -9.76 10.80 -6.41
CA PRO A 279 -9.43 9.43 -6.03
C PRO A 279 -8.14 8.95 -6.71
N LEU A 280 -7.63 7.81 -6.26
CA LEU A 280 -6.54 7.10 -6.95
C LEU A 280 -7.04 6.50 -8.27
N HIS A 281 -6.16 6.41 -9.28
CA HIS A 281 -6.48 5.77 -10.56
C HIS A 281 -6.83 4.28 -10.41
N ALA A 282 -7.76 3.80 -11.22
CA ALA A 282 -8.08 2.39 -11.34
C ALA A 282 -6.86 1.60 -11.79
N ARG A 283 -6.69 0.40 -11.22
CA ARG A 283 -5.81 -0.59 -11.83
C ARG A 283 -6.41 -1.11 -13.12
N GLY A 284 -5.57 -1.19 -14.16
CA GLY A 284 -5.89 -1.89 -15.38
C GLY A 284 -6.21 -3.36 -15.13
N ILE A 285 -7.10 -3.94 -15.95
CA ILE A 285 -7.33 -5.38 -15.96
C ILE A 285 -6.01 -6.12 -16.12
N ASN A 286 -5.78 -7.13 -15.30
CA ASN A 286 -4.52 -7.86 -15.33
C ASN A 286 -4.40 -8.71 -16.60
N GLN A 287 -3.41 -8.38 -17.42
CA GLN A 287 -2.96 -9.10 -18.62
C GLN A 287 -1.58 -9.74 -18.39
N LYS A 288 -0.84 -9.25 -17.39
CA LYS A 288 0.49 -9.76 -17.05
C LYS A 288 0.41 -11.12 -16.36
N THR A 289 1.15 -12.08 -16.91
CA THR A 289 1.45 -13.36 -16.26
C THR A 289 2.69 -13.26 -15.37
N THR A 290 3.65 -12.41 -15.74
CA THR A 290 4.85 -12.04 -14.97
C THR A 290 5.14 -10.54 -15.12
N GLU A 291 5.93 -9.97 -14.20
CA GLU A 291 6.48 -8.61 -14.37
C GLU A 291 7.72 -8.69 -15.26
N SER A 292 7.63 -8.10 -16.45
CA SER A 292 8.65 -8.28 -17.48
C SER A 292 9.01 -7.01 -18.24
N TYR A 293 8.46 -5.86 -17.85
CA TYR A 293 8.79 -4.62 -18.52
C TYR A 293 10.29 -4.30 -18.36
N GLN A 294 10.97 -4.13 -19.49
CA GLN A 294 12.38 -3.74 -19.53
C GLN A 294 12.47 -2.26 -19.89
N PRO A 295 12.90 -1.39 -18.96
CA PRO A 295 13.01 0.04 -19.25
C PRO A 295 14.14 0.34 -20.22
N LEU A 296 13.93 1.37 -21.04
CA LEU A 296 14.89 1.84 -22.04
C LEU A 296 15.72 3.03 -21.53
N PHE A 297 15.05 4.00 -20.92
CA PHE A 297 15.61 5.24 -20.39
C PHE A 297 15.87 5.14 -18.89
N PHE A 298 14.90 4.66 -18.12
CA PHE A 298 14.97 4.60 -16.66
C PHE A 298 15.57 3.27 -16.20
N THR A 299 16.89 3.13 -16.35
CA THR A 299 17.66 1.91 -16.01
C THR A 299 18.76 2.23 -14.99
N ASN A 300 19.20 1.24 -14.19
CA ASN A 300 20.35 1.40 -13.30
C ASN A 300 21.57 1.92 -14.07
N LYS A 301 21.87 1.33 -15.24
CA LYS A 301 22.98 1.74 -16.09
C LYS A 301 22.94 3.22 -16.48
N ASN A 302 21.76 3.75 -16.85
CA ASN A 302 21.62 5.14 -17.25
C ASN A 302 21.71 6.09 -16.04
N LEU A 303 21.19 5.67 -14.88
CA LEU A 303 21.34 6.40 -13.62
C LEU A 303 22.82 6.45 -13.19
N ASP A 304 23.52 5.31 -13.16
CA ASP A 304 24.94 5.20 -12.82
C ASP A 304 25.81 6.07 -13.75
N LYS A 305 25.52 6.02 -15.06
CA LYS A 305 26.21 6.85 -16.05
C LYS A 305 25.98 8.34 -15.76
N LEU A 306 24.72 8.75 -15.57
CA LEU A 306 24.39 10.15 -15.31
C LEU A 306 24.99 10.62 -13.99
N ALA A 307 25.02 9.78 -12.96
CA ALA A 307 25.66 10.10 -11.68
C ALA A 307 27.17 10.29 -11.87
N THR A 308 27.82 9.43 -12.66
CA THR A 308 29.26 9.56 -12.98
C THR A 308 29.58 10.87 -13.70
N GLU A 309 28.69 11.33 -14.58
CA GLU A 309 28.81 12.62 -15.28
C GLU A 309 28.57 13.83 -14.35
N ASN A 310 28.00 13.63 -13.15
CA ASN A 310 27.64 14.65 -12.16
C ASN A 310 28.28 14.38 -10.78
N ASP A 311 29.56 13.97 -10.76
CA ASP A 311 30.35 13.77 -9.53
C ASP A 311 29.71 12.81 -8.49
N GLY A 312 28.99 11.81 -8.97
CA GLY A 312 28.29 10.80 -8.16
C GLY A 312 26.92 11.23 -7.63
N GLN A 313 26.44 12.42 -7.98
CA GLN A 313 25.16 12.96 -7.50
C GLN A 313 24.10 12.98 -8.61
N LEU A 314 22.83 12.85 -8.21
CA LEU A 314 21.68 13.04 -9.11
C LEU A 314 20.61 13.88 -8.43
N SER A 315 19.99 14.80 -9.18
CA SER A 315 18.85 15.56 -8.68
C SER A 315 17.52 14.80 -8.84
N TYR A 316 16.48 15.24 -8.15
CA TYR A 316 15.11 14.83 -8.40
C TYR A 316 14.68 15.12 -9.85
N ALA A 317 15.17 16.22 -10.43
CA ALA A 317 14.85 16.59 -11.80
C ALA A 317 15.44 15.59 -12.81
N ASP A 318 16.64 15.08 -12.57
CA ASP A 318 17.28 14.04 -13.40
C ASP A 318 16.51 12.73 -13.35
N PHE A 319 16.13 12.30 -12.14
CA PHE A 319 15.27 11.15 -11.92
C PHE A 319 13.95 11.30 -12.68
N PHE A 320 13.27 12.43 -12.48
CA PHE A 320 11.95 12.65 -13.05
C PHE A 320 12.01 12.77 -14.57
N LYS A 321 13.08 13.35 -15.12
CA LYS A 321 13.31 13.42 -16.58
C LYS A 321 13.38 12.03 -17.20
N LEU A 322 14.18 11.12 -16.65
CA LEU A 322 14.31 9.76 -17.17
C LEU A 322 13.01 8.97 -16.99
N LEU A 323 12.35 9.09 -15.84
CA LEU A 323 11.07 8.44 -15.56
C LEU A 323 9.97 8.92 -16.51
N LYS A 324 9.93 10.24 -16.75
CA LYS A 324 8.98 10.88 -17.67
C LYS A 324 9.12 10.31 -19.09
N LYS A 325 10.34 10.25 -19.62
CA LYS A 325 10.60 9.65 -20.96
C LYS A 325 10.14 8.21 -21.03
N GLU A 326 10.38 7.45 -19.97
CA GLU A 326 9.98 6.05 -19.90
C GLU A 326 8.44 5.87 -19.94
N LEU A 327 7.73 6.67 -19.13
CA LEU A 327 6.27 6.67 -19.12
C LEU A 327 5.67 7.12 -20.46
N GLU A 328 6.21 8.18 -21.06
CA GLU A 328 5.82 8.65 -22.40
C GLU A 328 6.05 7.58 -23.47
N TYR A 329 7.20 6.91 -23.45
CA TYR A 329 7.53 5.86 -24.41
C TYR A 329 6.56 4.68 -24.31
N LYS A 330 6.29 4.21 -23.08
CA LYS A 330 5.32 3.15 -22.84
C LYS A 330 3.90 3.58 -23.27
N HIS A 331 3.52 4.82 -22.97
CA HIS A 331 2.25 5.40 -23.42
C HIS A 331 2.14 5.36 -24.94
N TYR A 332 3.09 5.93 -25.69
CA TYR A 332 3.03 5.95 -27.15
C TYR A 332 3.05 4.56 -27.77
N ARG A 333 3.85 3.63 -27.22
CA ARG A 333 3.83 2.23 -27.66
C ARG A 333 2.45 1.62 -27.53
N ASN A 334 1.77 1.88 -26.43
CA ASN A 334 0.44 1.36 -26.16
C ASN A 334 -0.63 2.06 -27.03
N THR A 335 -0.52 3.38 -27.21
CA THR A 335 -1.42 4.19 -28.05
C THR A 335 -1.41 3.73 -29.50
N ILE A 336 -0.23 3.54 -30.11
CA ILE A 336 -0.15 3.18 -31.53
C ILE A 336 -0.50 1.72 -31.83
N ASN A 337 -0.58 0.87 -30.78
CA ASN A 337 -1.04 -0.51 -30.89
C ASN A 337 -2.57 -0.63 -30.99
N ASP A 338 -3.31 0.48 -30.90
CA ASP A 338 -4.74 0.50 -31.20
C ASP A 338 -4.97 0.39 -32.72
N PHE A 339 -5.26 -0.84 -33.18
CA PHE A 339 -5.54 -1.14 -34.58
C PHE A 339 -6.86 -0.55 -35.10
N GLY A 340 -7.68 0.05 -34.23
CA GLY A 340 -8.84 0.83 -34.62
C GLY A 340 -8.49 2.17 -35.26
N ILE A 341 -7.24 2.61 -35.14
CA ILE A 341 -6.72 3.89 -35.64
C ILE A 341 -5.72 3.63 -36.76
N THR A 342 -5.87 4.35 -37.88
CA THR A 342 -4.86 4.35 -38.95
C THR A 342 -3.86 5.46 -38.70
N TRP A 343 -2.62 5.10 -38.36
CA TRP A 343 -1.54 6.05 -38.11
C TRP A 343 -0.90 6.52 -39.43
N PRO A 344 -0.59 7.82 -39.57
CA PRO A 344 -0.01 8.38 -40.81
C PRO A 344 1.48 8.06 -41.00
N PHE A 345 2.05 7.18 -40.17
CA PHE A 345 3.47 6.86 -40.10
C PHE A 345 3.70 5.35 -39.92
N ASN A 346 4.93 4.91 -40.20
CA ASN A 346 5.37 3.57 -39.85
C ASN A 346 5.66 3.48 -38.34
N ALA A 347 5.05 2.51 -37.66
CA ALA A 347 5.15 2.35 -36.20
C ALA A 347 6.59 2.09 -35.72
N ASP A 348 7.36 1.26 -36.43
CA ASP A 348 8.75 0.93 -36.04
C ASP A 348 9.66 2.16 -36.18
N HIS A 349 9.52 2.93 -37.26
CA HIS A 349 10.25 4.18 -37.44
C HIS A 349 9.87 5.20 -36.36
N PHE A 350 8.58 5.31 -36.02
CA PHE A 350 8.12 6.20 -34.97
C PHE A 350 8.70 5.82 -33.59
N MET A 351 8.63 4.54 -33.21
CA MET A 351 9.18 4.08 -31.93
C MET A 351 10.71 4.23 -31.86
N THR A 352 11.40 4.08 -32.99
CA THR A 352 12.85 4.36 -33.08
C THR A 352 13.14 5.84 -32.88
N ALA A 353 12.39 6.73 -33.54
CA ALA A 353 12.55 8.17 -33.36
C ALA A 353 12.24 8.64 -31.93
N LEU A 354 11.25 8.03 -31.25
CA LEU A 354 11.00 8.29 -29.83
C LEU A 354 12.16 7.83 -28.94
N ALA A 355 12.75 6.67 -29.23
CA ALA A 355 13.90 6.14 -28.48
C ALA A 355 15.12 7.07 -28.53
N GLU A 356 15.30 7.79 -29.64
CA GLU A 356 16.42 8.71 -29.88
C GLU A 356 16.10 10.17 -29.48
N SER A 357 14.84 10.48 -29.15
CA SER A 357 14.40 11.85 -28.90
C SER A 357 14.71 12.35 -27.48
N ASP A 358 15.01 13.64 -27.35
CA ASP A 358 15.07 14.36 -26.08
C ASP A 358 13.68 14.75 -25.53
N ASP A 359 12.69 14.91 -26.41
CA ASP A 359 11.32 15.32 -26.09
C ASP A 359 10.32 14.48 -26.91
N LEU A 360 9.82 13.42 -26.28
CA LEU A 360 8.97 12.43 -26.94
C LEU A 360 7.64 13.03 -27.38
N ASN A 361 7.04 13.93 -26.58
CA ASN A 361 5.80 14.61 -26.95
C ASN A 361 5.98 15.51 -28.17
N LYS A 362 7.10 16.23 -28.27
CA LYS A 362 7.41 17.03 -29.47
C LYS A 362 7.60 16.14 -30.70
N THR A 363 8.33 15.03 -30.56
CA THR A 363 8.52 14.07 -31.66
C THR A 363 7.21 13.43 -32.10
N ALA A 364 6.34 13.03 -31.17
CA ALA A 364 4.99 12.51 -31.47
C ALA A 364 4.17 13.49 -32.32
N ARG A 365 4.15 14.77 -31.95
CA ARG A 365 3.48 15.82 -32.76
C ARG A 365 4.07 15.96 -34.16
N GLN A 366 5.40 15.90 -34.31
CA GLN A 366 6.06 15.98 -35.62
C GLN A 366 5.71 14.81 -36.54
N TYR A 367 5.44 13.64 -35.97
CA TYR A 367 4.94 12.47 -36.70
C TYR A 367 3.44 12.55 -37.02
N GLY A 368 2.71 13.52 -36.47
CA GLY A 368 1.28 13.71 -36.71
C GLY A 368 0.37 12.95 -35.73
N VAL A 369 0.87 12.60 -34.54
CA VAL A 369 0.00 12.14 -33.44
C VAL A 369 -0.89 13.30 -33.01
N ALA A 370 -2.22 13.09 -33.02
CA ALA A 370 -3.19 14.11 -32.65
C ALA A 370 -3.13 14.42 -31.13
N GLU A 371 -3.49 15.64 -30.73
CA GLU A 371 -3.32 16.11 -29.35
C GLU A 371 -4.07 15.26 -28.32
N GLU A 372 -5.20 14.65 -28.68
CA GLU A 372 -5.93 13.75 -27.78
C GLU A 372 -5.16 12.46 -27.41
N TYR A 373 -4.13 12.12 -28.19
CA TYR A 373 -3.24 10.97 -28.00
C TYR A 373 -1.85 11.38 -27.47
N ILE A 374 -1.61 12.66 -27.25
CA ILE A 374 -0.39 13.13 -26.60
C ILE A 374 -0.52 12.94 -25.09
N MET A 375 0.54 12.44 -24.45
CA MET A 375 0.56 12.28 -23.00
C MET A 375 0.59 13.65 -22.32
N ASP A 376 -0.52 14.01 -21.68
CA ASP A 376 -0.68 15.29 -21.00
C ASP A 376 -0.27 15.20 -19.52
N TRP A 377 0.94 15.68 -19.22
CA TRP A 377 1.46 15.72 -17.85
C TRP A 377 0.74 16.69 -16.93
N GLN A 378 0.18 17.79 -17.46
CA GLN A 378 -0.58 18.73 -16.64
C GLN A 378 -1.85 18.03 -16.15
N ARG A 379 -2.54 17.32 -17.05
CA ARG A 379 -3.71 16.51 -16.69
C ARG A 379 -3.39 15.33 -15.78
N ILE A 380 -2.22 14.70 -15.89
CA ILE A 380 -1.82 13.61 -14.98
C ILE A 380 -1.47 14.15 -13.59
N LEU A 381 -0.67 15.21 -13.51
CA LEU A 381 -0.16 15.75 -12.25
C LEU A 381 -1.23 16.51 -11.46
N ASN A 382 -2.12 17.20 -12.17
CA ASN A 382 -3.17 18.01 -11.60
C ASN A 382 -4.41 18.09 -12.53
N PRO A 383 -5.22 17.02 -12.66
CA PRO A 383 -6.36 16.99 -13.59
C PRO A 383 -7.46 17.99 -13.26
N VAL A 384 -7.41 18.61 -12.07
CA VAL A 384 -8.38 19.60 -11.58
C VAL A 384 -7.93 21.05 -11.78
N ALA A 385 -6.68 21.28 -12.24
CA ALA A 385 -6.09 22.62 -12.32
C ALA A 385 -6.92 23.62 -13.15
N ASP A 386 -7.46 23.13 -14.26
CA ASP A 386 -8.11 23.96 -15.28
C ASP A 386 -9.62 23.70 -15.35
N VAL A 387 -10.22 23.12 -14.30
CA VAL A 387 -11.68 22.92 -14.25
C VAL A 387 -12.33 24.29 -14.01
N PRO A 388 -13.08 24.85 -14.97
CA PRO A 388 -13.67 26.19 -14.83
C PRO A 388 -14.68 26.26 -13.68
N GLU A 389 -14.85 27.45 -13.09
CA GLU A 389 -15.77 27.68 -11.97
C GLU A 389 -17.24 27.41 -12.33
N GLU A 390 -17.61 27.52 -13.60
CA GLU A 390 -18.95 27.24 -14.12
C GLU A 390 -19.22 25.74 -14.33
N VAL A 391 -18.19 24.89 -14.34
CA VAL A 391 -18.36 23.43 -14.51
C VAL A 391 -18.65 22.81 -13.15
N GLU A 392 -19.83 22.21 -12.99
CA GLU A 392 -20.16 21.44 -11.79
C GLU A 392 -19.10 20.36 -11.55
N TYR A 393 -18.52 20.32 -10.34
CA TYR A 393 -17.40 19.42 -10.06
C TYR A 393 -17.81 17.95 -10.15
N SER A 394 -19.09 17.63 -9.91
CA SER A 394 -19.66 16.30 -10.13
C SER A 394 -19.58 15.87 -11.60
N ASP A 395 -19.82 16.78 -12.54
CA ASP A 395 -19.79 16.48 -13.98
C ASP A 395 -18.36 16.21 -14.44
N PHE A 396 -17.41 17.03 -13.97
CA PHE A 396 -15.98 16.77 -14.16
C PHE A 396 -15.60 15.39 -13.59
N MET A 397 -15.99 15.08 -12.35
CA MET A 397 -15.65 13.83 -11.70
C MET A 397 -16.25 12.62 -12.44
N MET A 398 -17.51 12.71 -12.90
CA MET A 398 -18.14 11.65 -13.69
C MET A 398 -17.39 11.39 -15.01
N ASN A 399 -16.96 12.45 -15.70
CA ASN A 399 -16.16 12.34 -16.93
C ASN A 399 -14.77 11.75 -16.65
N TYR A 400 -14.11 12.19 -15.58
CA TYR A 400 -12.80 11.69 -15.16
C TYR A 400 -12.85 10.20 -14.83
N LEU A 401 -13.80 9.77 -13.99
CA LEU A 401 -13.98 8.37 -13.63
C LEU A 401 -14.34 7.51 -14.85
N THR A 402 -15.15 8.02 -15.77
CA THR A 402 -15.51 7.30 -17.00
C THR A 402 -14.28 7.07 -17.88
N TRP A 403 -13.44 8.09 -18.07
CA TRP A 403 -12.19 7.96 -18.80
C TRP A 403 -11.23 6.96 -18.12
N ASP A 404 -11.08 7.04 -16.81
CA ASP A 404 -10.18 6.17 -16.04
C ASP A 404 -10.63 4.70 -16.09
N ILE A 405 -11.93 4.45 -15.95
CA ILE A 405 -12.53 3.12 -16.12
C ILE A 405 -12.27 2.59 -17.54
N ASN A 406 -12.55 3.39 -18.57
CA ASN A 406 -12.40 2.96 -19.97
C ASN A 406 -10.94 2.63 -20.31
N ASP A 407 -9.98 3.41 -19.82
CA ASP A 407 -8.56 3.14 -20.02
C ASP A 407 -8.13 1.89 -19.23
N ALA A 408 -8.53 1.76 -17.97
CA ALA A 408 -8.24 0.58 -17.16
C ALA A 408 -8.80 -0.73 -17.75
N TYR A 409 -9.95 -0.69 -18.44
CA TYR A 409 -10.50 -1.84 -19.15
C TYR A 409 -9.62 -2.33 -20.30
N LYS A 410 -8.78 -1.46 -20.90
CA LYS A 410 -7.78 -1.86 -21.91
C LYS A 410 -6.61 -2.66 -21.31
N GLY A 411 -6.49 -2.68 -19.99
CA GLY A 411 -5.61 -3.59 -19.26
C GLY A 411 -4.23 -3.02 -18.91
N ASN A 412 -3.55 -3.68 -17.99
CA ASN A 412 -2.29 -3.21 -17.41
C ASN A 412 -1.04 -3.44 -18.29
N ASN A 413 -1.20 -4.02 -19.49
CA ASN A 413 -0.16 -4.03 -20.50
C ASN A 413 -0.48 -3.07 -21.64
N ASP A 414 -1.71 -3.08 -22.15
CA ASP A 414 -2.03 -2.46 -23.44
C ASP A 414 -2.66 -1.07 -23.30
N ALA A 415 -3.20 -0.70 -22.13
CA ALA A 415 -3.81 0.61 -21.95
C ALA A 415 -2.77 1.74 -22.07
N PRO A 416 -3.06 2.83 -22.81
CA PRO A 416 -2.18 4.00 -22.91
C PRO A 416 -1.78 4.60 -21.56
N TYR A 417 -2.70 4.70 -20.60
CA TYR A 417 -2.40 5.28 -19.29
C TYR A 417 -2.21 4.21 -18.21
N ALA A 418 -3.21 3.38 -17.94
CA ALA A 418 -3.14 2.35 -16.90
C ALA A 418 -2.00 1.34 -17.15
N GLY A 419 -1.69 1.03 -18.41
CA GLY A 419 -0.58 0.16 -18.78
C GLY A 419 0.78 0.87 -18.70
N ALA A 420 0.82 2.18 -18.92
CA ALA A 420 2.00 3.00 -18.63
C ALA A 420 2.21 3.14 -17.13
N PHE A 421 1.18 3.40 -16.34
CA PHE A 421 1.31 3.58 -14.89
C PHE A 421 1.64 2.27 -14.15
N ASP A 422 1.08 1.13 -14.57
CA ASP A 422 1.37 -0.17 -13.95
C ASP A 422 2.85 -0.58 -14.13
N MET A 423 3.55 -0.05 -15.16
CA MET A 423 4.98 -0.27 -15.33
C MET A 423 5.82 0.17 -14.12
N LEU A 424 5.33 1.15 -13.35
CA LEU A 424 6.03 1.65 -12.16
C LEU A 424 6.26 0.55 -11.13
N ARG A 425 5.45 -0.51 -11.17
CA ARG A 425 5.63 -1.72 -10.34
C ARG A 425 6.83 -2.55 -10.79
N ASP A 426 7.00 -2.69 -12.10
CA ASP A 426 8.08 -3.46 -12.71
C ASP A 426 9.44 -2.78 -12.48
N ILE A 427 9.48 -1.44 -12.46
CA ILE A 427 10.71 -0.66 -12.30
C ILE A 427 11.00 -0.22 -10.86
N ARG A 428 10.27 -0.73 -9.86
CA ARG A 428 10.50 -0.34 -8.44
C ARG A 428 11.91 -0.63 -7.97
N SER A 429 12.54 -1.69 -8.47
CA SER A 429 13.94 -2.00 -8.16
C SER A 429 14.89 -0.89 -8.64
N VAL A 430 14.64 -0.32 -9.83
CA VAL A 430 15.42 0.81 -10.36
C VAL A 430 15.18 2.09 -9.54
N ILE A 431 13.93 2.33 -9.11
CA ILE A 431 13.62 3.46 -8.21
C ILE A 431 14.37 3.30 -6.88
N ARG A 432 14.41 2.09 -6.30
CA ARG A 432 15.17 1.84 -5.07
C ARG A 432 16.68 2.01 -5.28
N HIS A 433 17.21 1.58 -6.42
CA HIS A 433 18.61 1.84 -6.79
C HIS A 433 18.94 3.33 -6.75
N TYR A 434 18.08 4.19 -7.33
CA TYR A 434 18.24 5.64 -7.25
C TYR A 434 18.30 6.18 -5.81
N LEU A 435 17.54 5.61 -4.89
CA LEU A 435 17.47 6.06 -3.49
C LEU A 435 18.61 5.50 -2.62
N ASP A 436 19.12 4.31 -2.96
CA ASP A 436 20.04 3.56 -2.10
C ASP A 436 21.50 3.61 -2.58
N ALA A 437 21.76 4.01 -3.83
CA ALA A 437 23.10 4.11 -4.41
C ALA A 437 23.92 5.34 -3.95
N GLY A 438 23.39 6.15 -3.04
CA GLY A 438 24.10 7.31 -2.48
C GLY A 438 24.10 8.57 -3.36
N TYR A 439 23.21 8.64 -4.35
CA TYR A 439 23.17 9.79 -5.28
C TYR A 439 22.58 11.07 -4.68
N LEU A 440 21.78 10.95 -3.62
CA LEU A 440 20.93 12.04 -3.12
C LEU A 440 21.49 12.65 -1.85
N ASN A 441 21.47 13.99 -1.81
CA ASN A 441 21.52 14.73 -0.56
C ASN A 441 20.11 14.84 0.06
N ALA A 442 20.03 15.41 1.27
CA ALA A 442 18.78 15.59 2.01
C ALA A 442 17.71 16.40 1.24
N ASP A 443 18.11 17.48 0.57
CA ASP A 443 17.19 18.34 -0.18
C ASP A 443 16.54 17.60 -1.36
N GLU A 444 17.33 16.82 -2.10
CA GLU A 444 16.82 16.04 -3.24
C GLU A 444 15.98 14.84 -2.77
N TYR A 445 16.33 14.23 -1.64
CA TYR A 445 15.52 13.17 -1.03
C TYR A 445 14.15 13.69 -0.57
N GLU A 446 14.10 14.85 0.09
CA GLU A 446 12.84 15.50 0.46
C GLU A 446 11.98 15.80 -0.78
N LYS A 447 12.58 16.38 -1.84
CA LYS A 447 11.86 16.65 -3.09
C LYS A 447 11.26 15.37 -3.68
N PHE A 448 12.03 14.27 -3.71
CA PHE A 448 11.52 12.98 -4.15
C PHE A 448 10.29 12.54 -3.34
N LEU A 449 10.38 12.57 -2.00
CA LEU A 449 9.26 12.16 -1.14
C LEU A 449 8.05 13.09 -1.28
N ARG A 450 8.25 14.41 -1.42
CA ARG A 450 7.15 15.39 -1.52
C ARG A 450 6.48 15.41 -2.90
N HIS A 451 7.22 15.15 -3.97
CA HIS A 451 6.72 15.29 -5.33
C HIS A 451 6.42 13.94 -5.98
N PHE A 452 7.33 12.97 -5.90
CA PHE A 452 7.13 11.68 -6.55
C PHE A 452 6.22 10.73 -5.77
N ASN A 453 6.34 10.62 -4.43
CA ASN A 453 5.51 9.65 -3.71
C ASN A 453 4.00 9.93 -3.87
N PRO A 454 3.51 11.18 -3.79
CA PRO A 454 2.10 11.46 -4.05
C PRO A 454 1.68 11.12 -5.48
N LEU A 455 2.55 11.37 -6.47
CA LEU A 455 2.30 10.98 -7.86
C LEU A 455 2.21 9.46 -8.00
N ASN A 456 3.24 8.73 -7.54
CA ASN A 456 3.26 7.26 -7.56
C ASN A 456 2.03 6.66 -6.86
N THR A 457 1.62 7.25 -5.73
CA THR A 457 0.40 6.84 -5.01
C THR A 457 -0.85 7.04 -5.87
N LEU A 458 -0.96 8.21 -6.53
CA LEU A 458 -2.09 8.55 -7.39
C LEU A 458 -2.24 7.57 -8.56
N ILE A 459 -1.15 7.27 -9.27
CA ILE A 459 -1.21 6.56 -10.56
C ILE A 459 -0.90 5.06 -10.51
N SER A 460 -0.13 4.57 -9.52
CA SER A 460 0.37 3.17 -9.49
C SER A 460 -0.23 2.30 -8.38
N VAL A 461 -0.70 2.92 -7.29
CA VAL A 461 -1.10 2.17 -6.08
C VAL A 461 -2.56 1.76 -6.08
N GLY A 462 -3.38 2.45 -6.87
CA GLY A 462 -4.84 2.55 -6.75
C GLY A 462 -5.66 1.25 -6.74
N PRO A 463 -6.98 1.39 -6.58
CA PRO A 463 -7.85 0.27 -6.26
C PRO A 463 -8.18 -0.59 -7.50
N PRO A 464 -8.82 -1.77 -7.31
CA PRO A 464 -9.43 -2.51 -8.41
C PRO A 464 -10.40 -1.63 -9.19
N ILE A 465 -10.50 -1.81 -10.52
CA ILE A 465 -11.45 -1.07 -11.38
C ILE A 465 -12.89 -1.11 -10.84
N LEU A 466 -13.30 -2.23 -10.23
CA LEU A 466 -14.60 -2.39 -9.58
C LEU A 466 -14.90 -1.27 -8.56
N ARG A 467 -13.90 -0.81 -7.81
CA ARG A 467 -14.10 0.24 -6.80
C ARG A 467 -14.36 1.61 -7.43
N ILE A 468 -13.72 1.90 -8.56
CA ILE A 468 -13.94 3.12 -9.32
C ILE A 468 -15.32 3.08 -9.99
N GLU A 469 -15.74 1.93 -10.52
CA GLU A 469 -17.10 1.74 -11.02
C GLU A 469 -18.16 1.92 -9.92
N GLN A 470 -17.92 1.37 -8.73
CA GLN A 470 -18.81 1.52 -7.57
C GLN A 470 -18.94 2.98 -7.15
N MET A 471 -17.82 3.71 -7.09
CA MET A 471 -17.80 5.14 -6.80
C MET A 471 -18.62 5.92 -7.84
N ARG A 472 -18.40 5.67 -9.14
CA ARG A 472 -19.15 6.32 -10.22
C ARG A 472 -20.66 6.09 -10.10
N ALA A 473 -21.06 4.82 -9.88
CA ALA A 473 -22.47 4.45 -9.72
C ALA A 473 -23.12 5.10 -8.47
N LEU A 474 -22.37 5.30 -7.39
CA LEU A 474 -22.89 5.97 -6.20
C LEU A 474 -23.08 7.48 -6.40
N ILE A 475 -22.16 8.13 -7.15
CA ILE A 475 -22.32 9.54 -7.56
C ILE A 475 -23.59 9.70 -8.39
N GLU A 476 -23.83 8.80 -9.35
CA GLU A 476 -25.01 8.82 -10.22
C GLU A 476 -26.33 8.73 -9.43
N THR A 477 -26.36 8.03 -8.29
CA THR A 477 -27.54 7.97 -7.42
C THR A 477 -27.74 9.20 -6.52
N GLY A 478 -26.75 10.10 -6.42
CA GLY A 478 -26.75 11.21 -5.47
C GLY A 478 -26.44 10.81 -4.02
N LEU A 479 -26.05 9.56 -3.76
CA LEU A 479 -25.62 9.10 -2.42
C LEU A 479 -24.18 9.52 -2.09
N LEU A 480 -23.36 9.79 -3.11
CA LEU A 480 -21.98 10.23 -2.96
C LEU A 480 -21.76 11.57 -3.67
N THR A 481 -21.38 12.59 -2.90
CA THR A 481 -20.87 13.86 -3.40
C THR A 481 -19.36 13.88 -3.23
N ILE A 482 -18.62 14.18 -4.30
CA ILE A 482 -17.18 14.39 -4.22
C ILE A 482 -16.91 15.89 -4.13
N ALA A 483 -16.33 16.32 -3.02
CA ALA A 483 -15.90 17.69 -2.83
C ALA A 483 -14.72 18.02 -3.75
N SER A 484 -14.64 19.27 -4.16
CA SER A 484 -13.50 19.76 -4.93
C SER A 484 -12.22 19.78 -4.05
N PRO A 485 -11.04 20.09 -4.61
CA PRO A 485 -9.79 20.07 -3.86
C PRO A 485 -9.84 20.94 -2.59
N GLY A 486 -9.02 20.57 -1.60
CA GLY A 486 -8.88 21.36 -0.37
C GLY A 486 -9.98 21.14 0.67
N LEU A 487 -10.66 19.98 0.67
CA LEU A 487 -11.65 19.66 1.71
C LEU A 487 -11.03 19.80 3.12
N SER A 488 -11.60 20.73 3.88
CA SER A 488 -11.26 21.05 5.27
C SER A 488 -12.54 21.02 6.12
N ALA A 489 -12.39 20.91 7.44
CA ALA A 489 -13.52 20.93 8.37
C ALA A 489 -13.19 21.86 9.55
N THR A 490 -14.22 22.47 10.11
CA THR A 490 -14.15 23.29 11.34
C THR A 490 -15.34 22.96 12.24
N ILE A 491 -15.30 23.38 13.50
CA ILE A 491 -16.45 23.27 14.41
C ILE A 491 -17.15 24.62 14.48
N GLN A 492 -18.46 24.66 14.23
CA GLN A 492 -19.30 25.85 14.35
C GLN A 492 -20.68 25.45 14.87
N ASP A 493 -21.19 26.18 15.87
CA ASP A 493 -22.53 25.98 16.44
C ASP A 493 -22.89 24.52 16.78
N ASN A 494 -21.94 23.78 17.39
CA ASN A 494 -22.07 22.35 17.72
C ASN A 494 -22.32 21.43 16.51
N HIS A 495 -21.73 21.78 15.37
CA HIS A 495 -21.67 20.97 14.16
C HIS A 495 -20.27 21.02 13.54
N PHE A 496 -19.98 20.06 12.67
CA PHE A 496 -18.85 20.16 11.75
C PHE A 496 -19.28 20.94 10.50
N VAL A 497 -18.47 21.89 10.07
CA VAL A 497 -18.65 22.63 8.82
C VAL A 497 -17.49 22.31 7.90
N ALA A 498 -17.77 21.57 6.84
CA ALA A 498 -16.81 21.19 5.82
C ALA A 498 -16.84 22.17 4.64
N ARG A 499 -15.66 22.54 4.13
CA ARG A 499 -15.49 23.48 3.00
C ARG A 499 -14.43 22.98 2.02
N ASP A 500 -14.61 23.27 0.74
CA ASP A 500 -13.63 23.02 -0.31
C ASP A 500 -13.13 24.32 -0.97
N ASN A 501 -12.16 24.23 -1.88
CA ASN A 501 -11.56 25.39 -2.54
C ASN A 501 -12.50 26.11 -3.52
N ARG A 502 -13.65 25.53 -3.86
CA ARG A 502 -14.70 26.16 -4.69
C ARG A 502 -15.80 26.80 -3.84
N ASN A 503 -15.57 26.94 -2.53
CA ASN A 503 -16.48 27.53 -1.56
C ASN A 503 -17.80 26.76 -1.38
N ASN A 504 -17.83 25.47 -1.73
CA ASN A 504 -18.94 24.62 -1.30
C ASN A 504 -18.85 24.45 0.22
N GLU A 505 -20.01 24.43 0.88
CA GLU A 505 -20.10 24.30 2.32
C GLU A 505 -21.14 23.24 2.71
N TRP A 506 -20.77 22.39 3.66
CA TRP A 506 -21.65 21.37 4.22
C TRP A 506 -21.59 21.40 5.75
N THR A 507 -22.70 21.76 6.39
CA THR A 507 -22.91 21.50 7.82
C THR A 507 -23.33 20.05 8.01
N VAL A 508 -22.60 19.32 8.86
CA VAL A 508 -22.81 17.90 9.15
C VAL A 508 -22.59 17.59 10.63
N ASP A 509 -23.22 16.51 11.08
CA ASP A 509 -23.05 15.97 12.43
C ASP A 509 -22.01 14.84 12.49
N ASN A 510 -21.64 14.25 11.35
CA ASN A 510 -20.78 13.08 11.28
C ASN A 510 -19.53 13.40 10.45
N LEU A 511 -18.35 13.22 11.05
CA LEU A 511 -17.05 13.42 10.40
C LEU A 511 -16.16 12.19 10.60
N VAL A 512 -15.59 11.69 9.50
CA VAL A 512 -14.75 10.49 9.46
C VAL A 512 -13.44 10.79 8.75
N GLU A 513 -12.31 10.50 9.41
CA GLU A 513 -11.01 10.47 8.77
C GLU A 513 -10.84 9.15 8.01
N ALA A 514 -11.16 9.18 6.71
CA ALA A 514 -11.13 8.01 5.81
C ALA A 514 -9.71 7.68 5.31
N HIS A 515 -8.71 7.85 6.18
CA HIS A 515 -7.29 7.60 5.90
C HIS A 515 -6.57 7.05 7.14
N LEU A 516 -5.38 6.48 6.92
CA LEU A 516 -4.48 6.10 8.00
C LEU A 516 -3.48 7.24 8.26
N SER A 517 -2.93 7.27 9.46
CA SER A 517 -1.77 8.09 9.77
C SER A 517 -0.54 7.55 9.03
N ALA A 518 0.33 8.44 8.57
CA ALA A 518 1.62 8.03 8.04
C ALA A 518 2.49 7.42 9.17
N PRO A 519 3.34 6.42 8.88
CA PRO A 519 4.32 5.93 9.86
C PRO A 519 5.16 7.07 10.42
N SER A 520 5.22 7.16 11.75
CA SER A 520 6.01 8.17 12.45
C SER A 520 6.48 7.63 13.79
N LEU A 521 7.80 7.47 13.93
CA LEU A 521 8.39 7.06 15.20
C LEU A 521 8.19 8.17 16.25
N SER A 522 8.36 9.44 15.87
CA SER A 522 8.18 10.58 16.79
C SER A 522 6.78 10.70 17.38
N HIS A 523 5.73 10.35 16.62
CA HIS A 523 4.33 10.54 17.05
C HIS A 523 3.59 9.25 17.38
N THR A 524 4.20 8.07 17.24
CA THR A 524 3.51 6.81 17.55
C THR A 524 3.12 6.69 19.02
N ILE A 525 1.92 6.15 19.26
CA ILE A 525 1.40 5.76 20.58
C ILE A 525 1.47 4.25 20.81
N ASN A 526 2.04 3.48 19.88
CA ASN A 526 2.27 2.06 20.10
C ASN A 526 3.27 1.88 21.26
N PRO A 527 2.92 1.16 22.35
CA PRO A 527 3.75 1.09 23.54
C PRO A 527 5.18 0.65 23.25
N LEU A 528 5.36 -0.43 22.48
CA LEU A 528 6.67 -0.94 22.08
C LEU A 528 7.49 0.13 21.36
N MET A 529 6.97 0.66 20.26
CA MET A 529 7.70 1.65 19.46
C MET A 529 8.04 2.91 20.27
N SER A 530 7.11 3.36 21.13
CA SER A 530 7.33 4.53 21.99
C SER A 530 8.39 4.28 23.07
N ASN A 531 8.38 3.11 23.71
CA ASN A 531 9.32 2.74 24.75
C ASN A 531 10.75 2.63 24.20
N LEU A 532 10.93 1.97 23.04
CA LEU A 532 12.26 1.87 22.44
C LEU A 532 12.77 3.22 21.92
N ARG A 533 11.88 4.10 21.43
CA ARG A 533 12.25 5.48 21.06
C ARG A 533 12.74 6.26 22.28
N GLU A 534 12.02 6.20 23.40
CA GLU A 534 12.37 6.92 24.64
C GLU A 534 13.69 6.44 25.25
N LYS A 535 14.04 5.18 25.05
CA LYS A 535 15.35 4.61 25.43
C LYS A 535 16.47 4.91 24.43
N GLY A 536 16.16 5.53 23.29
CA GLY A 536 17.11 5.79 22.21
C GLY A 536 17.51 4.54 21.39
N ILE A 537 16.87 3.39 21.62
CA ILE A 537 17.17 2.12 20.92
C ILE A 537 16.68 2.17 19.46
N LEU A 538 15.56 2.84 19.22
CA LEU A 538 15.09 3.15 17.86
C LEU A 538 15.29 4.63 17.56
N SER A 539 15.81 4.94 16.37
CA SER A 539 15.96 6.31 15.88
C SER A 539 15.08 6.58 14.66
N GLU A 540 14.64 7.84 14.54
CA GLU A 540 13.83 8.31 13.41
C GLU A 540 14.73 8.68 12.23
N ALA A 541 14.24 8.46 11.01
CA ALA A 541 14.90 8.87 9.79
C ALA A 541 14.79 10.39 9.59
N THR A 542 15.84 11.10 9.99
CA THR A 542 15.97 12.54 9.82
C THR A 542 17.11 12.90 8.87
N TYR A 543 16.90 13.93 8.05
CA TYR A 543 17.84 14.42 7.06
C TYR A 543 18.15 15.89 7.31
N THR A 544 19.43 16.25 7.42
CA THR A 544 19.86 17.65 7.55
C THR A 544 20.03 18.26 6.17
N LYS A 545 19.22 19.29 5.87
CA LYS A 545 19.24 20.02 4.61
C LYS A 545 20.42 20.98 4.51
N SER A 546 20.72 21.41 3.30
CA SER A 546 21.78 22.40 3.01
C SER A 546 21.59 23.74 3.74
N ASP A 547 20.36 24.11 4.08
CA ASP A 547 20.02 25.29 4.89
C ASP A 547 20.19 25.10 6.42
N GLY A 548 20.60 23.90 6.86
CA GLY A 548 20.78 23.54 8.26
C GLY A 548 19.52 23.08 8.98
N THR A 549 18.35 23.09 8.32
CA THR A 549 17.11 22.59 8.91
C THR A 549 16.96 21.07 8.74
N THR A 550 16.21 20.44 9.63
CA THR A 550 16.00 18.98 9.63
C THR A 550 14.67 18.63 8.99
N TYR A 551 14.69 17.68 8.05
CA TYR A 551 13.51 17.02 7.51
C TYR A 551 13.34 15.64 8.16
N SER A 552 12.17 15.37 8.74
CA SER A 552 11.83 14.03 9.25
C SER A 552 11.03 13.26 8.21
N ALA A 553 11.50 12.05 7.86
CA ALA A 553 10.80 11.11 7.01
C ALA A 553 9.86 10.17 7.80
N GLY A 554 9.83 10.29 9.13
CA GLY A 554 8.92 9.56 10.03
C GLY A 554 9.33 8.12 10.36
N GLY A 555 9.78 7.34 9.39
CA GLY A 555 10.14 5.93 9.60
C GLY A 555 11.34 5.70 10.52
N THR A 556 11.41 4.51 11.11
CA THR A 556 12.56 4.06 11.91
C THR A 556 13.75 3.68 11.04
N ARG A 557 14.97 4.05 11.47
CA ARG A 557 16.21 3.72 10.77
C ARG A 557 16.64 2.28 11.04
N MET A 558 17.16 1.66 9.99
CA MET A 558 17.77 0.33 10.02
C MET A 558 18.84 0.21 8.93
N ASN A 559 19.79 -0.71 9.11
CA ASN A 559 20.71 -1.08 8.05
C ASN A 559 19.91 -1.69 6.88
N LYS A 560 19.94 -1.06 5.70
CA LYS A 560 19.08 -1.43 4.57
C LYS A 560 19.36 -2.81 3.97
N GLN A 561 20.50 -3.42 4.30
CA GLN A 561 20.89 -4.75 3.84
C GLN A 561 20.49 -5.84 4.85
N THR A 562 20.78 -5.64 6.14
CA THR A 562 20.58 -6.63 7.20
C THR A 562 19.28 -6.45 7.98
N MET A 563 18.66 -5.28 7.85
CA MET A 563 17.49 -4.82 8.61
C MET A 563 17.74 -4.69 10.13
N THR A 564 19.01 -4.67 10.56
CA THR A 564 19.38 -4.36 11.96
C THR A 564 18.96 -2.93 12.31
N ALA A 565 18.32 -2.74 13.47
CA ALA A 565 17.91 -1.41 13.94
C ALA A 565 19.12 -0.50 14.15
N ILE A 566 18.96 0.80 13.90
CA ILE A 566 19.97 1.82 14.17
C ILE A 566 19.47 2.73 15.31
N ASP A 567 20.27 2.85 16.36
CA ASP A 567 19.94 3.64 17.56
C ASP A 567 20.15 5.15 17.34
N GLN A 568 19.86 5.95 18.37
CA GLN A 568 20.00 7.41 18.32
C GLN A 568 21.47 7.88 18.26
N GLN A 569 22.43 6.99 18.54
CA GLN A 569 23.87 7.23 18.48
C GLN A 569 24.49 6.74 17.16
N ASP A 570 23.66 6.49 16.14
CA ASP A 570 24.07 5.98 14.83
C ASP A 570 24.75 4.61 14.87
N GLN A 571 24.50 3.79 15.90
CA GLN A 571 25.03 2.44 16.01
C GLN A 571 23.97 1.40 15.66
N GLU A 572 24.40 0.33 14.99
CA GLU A 572 23.55 -0.85 14.83
C GLU A 572 23.33 -1.53 16.18
N VAL A 573 22.10 -1.94 16.45
CA VAL A 573 21.69 -2.63 17.68
C VAL A 573 21.71 -4.16 17.43
N PRO A 574 22.77 -4.89 17.81
CA PRO A 574 23.00 -6.24 17.31
C PRO A 574 21.93 -7.23 17.77
N GLY A 575 21.28 -7.91 16.83
CA GLY A 575 20.22 -8.89 17.14
C GLY A 575 18.82 -8.29 17.30
N LEU A 576 18.67 -6.98 17.16
CA LEU A 576 17.38 -6.30 17.01
C LEU A 576 17.18 -5.90 15.55
N PHE A 577 16.13 -6.42 14.93
CA PHE A 577 15.80 -6.16 13.54
C PHE A 577 14.46 -5.43 13.45
N ILE A 578 14.33 -4.49 12.52
CA ILE A 578 13.07 -3.80 12.23
C ILE A 578 12.89 -3.60 10.74
N TRP A 579 11.72 -3.96 10.22
CA TRP A 579 11.48 -3.93 8.77
C TRP A 579 10.00 -3.78 8.39
N GLY A 580 9.77 -3.47 7.13
CA GLY A 580 8.44 -3.20 6.59
C GLY A 580 7.92 -1.80 6.91
N VAL A 581 6.60 -1.69 7.09
CA VAL A 581 5.90 -0.40 7.31
C VAL A 581 6.52 0.54 8.36
N PRO A 582 7.01 0.09 9.54
CA PRO A 582 7.60 1.02 10.50
C PRO A 582 8.86 1.74 9.98
N THR A 583 9.45 1.29 8.88
CA THR A 583 10.63 1.93 8.26
C THR A 583 10.28 2.74 7.01
N GLU A 584 8.99 2.92 6.68
CA GLU A 584 8.56 3.72 5.54
C GLU A 584 9.09 5.16 5.63
N GLY A 585 9.63 5.66 4.52
CA GLY A 585 10.31 6.97 4.49
C GLY A 585 11.83 6.86 4.71
N TRP A 586 12.32 5.80 5.36
CA TRP A 586 13.73 5.40 5.34
C TRP A 586 13.99 4.34 4.26
N SER A 587 13.16 3.28 4.28
CA SER A 587 13.02 2.31 3.20
C SER A 587 11.81 2.68 2.37
N TRP A 588 12.00 2.86 1.07
CA TRP A 588 10.93 3.36 0.22
C TRP A 588 9.97 2.26 -0.22
N PHE A 589 8.67 2.57 -0.09
CA PHE A 589 7.57 1.77 -0.61
C PHE A 589 7.57 0.36 -0.01
N THR A 590 7.31 0.29 1.29
CA THR A 590 7.26 -0.93 2.09
C THR A 590 5.84 -1.49 2.22
N THR A 591 4.80 -0.75 1.84
CA THR A 591 3.38 -1.09 2.14
C THR A 591 2.73 -2.15 1.23
N PHE A 592 3.52 -2.97 0.53
CA PHE A 592 3.03 -3.98 -0.40
C PHE A 592 3.16 -5.40 0.17
N SER A 593 2.31 -6.32 -0.30
CA SER A 593 2.38 -7.76 0.05
C SER A 593 3.36 -8.51 -0.86
N PRO A 594 3.96 -9.62 -0.40
CA PRO A 594 4.93 -10.39 -1.19
C PRO A 594 4.30 -11.02 -2.44
N ARG A 595 5.10 -11.11 -3.50
CA ARG A 595 4.67 -11.57 -4.83
C ARG A 595 5.56 -12.68 -5.38
N PRO A 596 4.99 -13.68 -6.06
CA PRO A 596 5.75 -14.79 -6.61
C PRO A 596 6.39 -14.45 -7.96
N GLY A 597 7.51 -15.13 -8.25
CA GLY A 597 8.15 -15.17 -9.56
C GLY A 597 8.94 -13.91 -9.93
N ILE A 598 9.22 -13.05 -8.96
CA ILE A 598 10.03 -11.84 -9.08
C ILE A 598 10.95 -11.73 -7.87
N THR A 599 12.06 -11.01 -7.99
CA THR A 599 12.91 -10.65 -6.85
C THR A 599 12.19 -9.64 -5.96
N ASP A 600 11.19 -10.12 -5.21
CA ASP A 600 10.32 -9.35 -4.34
C ASP A 600 11.08 -8.91 -3.10
N LYS A 601 11.00 -7.60 -2.78
CA LYS A 601 11.75 -7.05 -1.65
C LYS A 601 11.35 -7.66 -0.30
N ASN A 602 10.07 -8.00 -0.04
CA ASN A 602 9.72 -8.63 1.24
C ASN A 602 10.35 -10.03 1.36
N LEU A 603 10.40 -10.79 0.26
CA LEU A 603 11.02 -12.12 0.26
C LEU A 603 12.55 -12.03 0.38
N SER A 604 13.18 -11.06 -0.30
CA SER A 604 14.62 -10.80 -0.18
C SER A 604 15.01 -10.31 1.22
N ASP A 605 14.25 -9.38 1.81
CA ASP A 605 14.52 -8.88 3.16
C ASP A 605 14.36 -10.02 4.20
N ALA A 606 13.37 -10.89 4.02
CA ALA A 606 13.19 -12.07 4.86
C ALA A 606 14.40 -13.03 4.80
N GLU A 607 14.94 -13.26 3.60
CA GLU A 607 16.15 -14.07 3.41
C GLU A 607 17.34 -13.44 4.12
N ASN A 608 17.59 -12.15 3.91
CA ASN A 608 18.70 -11.43 4.51
C ASN A 608 18.65 -11.43 6.05
N ILE A 609 17.47 -11.19 6.65
CA ILE A 609 17.32 -11.26 8.12
C ILE A 609 17.65 -12.66 8.63
N ALA A 610 17.12 -13.70 7.98
CA ALA A 610 17.39 -15.07 8.38
C ALA A 610 18.88 -15.41 8.24
N GLN A 611 19.52 -15.02 7.14
CA GLN A 611 20.95 -15.19 6.94
C GLN A 611 21.75 -14.52 8.07
N THR A 612 21.49 -13.23 8.35
CA THR A 612 22.19 -12.48 9.40
C THR A 612 21.98 -13.06 10.81
N ILE A 613 20.85 -13.72 11.07
CA ILE A 613 20.60 -14.37 12.38
C ILE A 613 21.45 -15.64 12.57
N PHE A 614 21.77 -16.35 11.48
CA PHE A 614 22.45 -17.66 11.54
C PHE A 614 23.95 -17.61 11.17
N GLU A 615 24.44 -16.49 10.66
CA GLU A 615 25.87 -16.13 10.59
C GLU A 615 26.44 -15.83 11.99
#